data_AF-G3XA69-F1
#
_entry.id   AF-G3XA69-F1
#
_cell.length_a   1.000
_cell.length_b   1.000
_cell.length_c   1.000
_cell.angle_alpha   90.00
_cell.angle_beta   90.00
_cell.angle_gamma   90.00
#
_symmetry.space_group_name_H-M   'P 1'
#
loop_
_entity.id
_entity.type
_entity.pdbx_description
1 polymer ?
#
loop_
_entity_poly.entity_id
_entity_poly.type
_entity_poly.pdbx_seq_one_letter_code
_entity_poly.pdbx_strand_id
1 'polypeptide(L)'
;MLGKGGVGGGGGTKAPKPSFVSYVRPEEIHTDEKEVTEKEVTLHLLPGEQLLCEASTVLKYVQEDSCQRGVYGRLVCTDFKISFLGDEDSALDNGGEAQFKNKIIGVNDVPLHCVDQIYGVFDEKKKPLFGQLKKYPEKLVIHCKDLRVLHFCLRSSVA
;
A
#
# COMPACT_ATOMS: atom_id res chain seq x y z
N MET A 1 -37.03 -5.87 73.11
CA MET A 1 -36.84 -7.33 72.96
C MET A 1 -36.41 -7.62 71.53
N LEU A 2 -35.36 -8.44 71.40
CA LEU A 2 -34.92 -9.26 70.26
C LEU A 2 -34.87 -8.66 68.85
N GLY A 3 -33.64 -8.55 68.33
CA GLY A 3 -33.39 -8.49 66.89
C GLY A 3 -33.48 -9.84 66.20
N LYS A 4 -33.39 -9.83 64.87
CA LYS A 4 -32.79 -10.88 64.05
C LYS A 4 -32.39 -10.28 62.70
N GLY A 5 -31.13 -10.52 62.31
CA GLY A 5 -30.57 -10.09 61.04
C GLY A 5 -30.99 -10.97 59.86
N GLY A 6 -30.65 -10.49 58.67
CA GLY A 6 -30.71 -11.22 57.41
C GLY A 6 -29.82 -10.52 56.40
N VAL A 7 -28.57 -10.98 56.32
CA VAL A 7 -27.56 -10.59 55.32
C VAL A 7 -27.75 -11.49 54.10
N GLY A 8 -27.72 -10.90 52.90
CA GLY A 8 -27.60 -11.63 51.63
C GLY A 8 -27.91 -10.67 50.49
N GLY A 9 -27.03 -10.34 49.55
CA GLY A 9 -25.77 -10.96 49.17
C GLY A 9 -25.75 -11.02 47.64
N GLY A 10 -24.93 -10.18 47.02
CA GLY A 10 -24.36 -10.41 45.69
C GLY A 10 -25.28 -10.16 44.49
N GLY A 11 -25.17 -8.96 43.92
CA GLY A 11 -25.36 -8.78 42.48
C GLY A 11 -24.32 -9.60 41.72
N GLY A 12 -24.76 -10.29 40.67
CA GLY A 12 -23.91 -11.09 39.81
C GLY A 12 -24.53 -11.22 38.44
N THR A 13 -24.35 -10.21 37.60
CA THR A 13 -24.56 -10.33 36.16
C THR A 13 -23.59 -11.39 35.63
N LYS A 14 -24.10 -12.56 35.23
CA LYS A 14 -23.27 -13.57 34.57
C LYS A 14 -22.81 -13.01 33.23
N ALA A 15 -21.52 -12.81 33.07
CA ALA A 15 -20.93 -12.45 31.79
C ALA A 15 -21.27 -13.52 30.73
N PRO A 16 -21.63 -13.13 29.50
CA PRO A 16 -21.92 -14.10 28.44
C PRO A 16 -20.68 -14.96 28.18
N LYS A 17 -20.89 -16.28 28.12
CA LYS A 17 -19.81 -17.22 27.80
C LYS A 17 -19.34 -16.95 26.36
N PRO A 18 -18.02 -16.85 26.11
CA PRO A 18 -17.51 -16.76 24.75
C PRO A 18 -17.91 -18.03 23.98
N SER A 19 -18.51 -17.85 22.80
CA SER A 19 -18.90 -18.92 21.88
C SER A 19 -17.76 -19.35 20.94
N PHE A 20 -16.59 -18.74 21.08
CA PHE A 20 -15.44 -19.03 20.25
C PHE A 20 -14.61 -20.17 20.85
N VAL A 21 -14.49 -21.25 20.08
CA VAL A 21 -13.57 -22.36 20.38
C VAL A 21 -12.37 -22.19 19.45
N SER A 22 -11.23 -21.75 20.00
CA SER A 22 -9.96 -21.81 19.26
C SER A 22 -9.52 -23.26 19.19
N TYR A 23 -9.39 -23.79 17.97
CA TYR A 23 -8.80 -25.11 17.72
C TYR A 23 -7.28 -25.06 17.56
N VAL A 24 -6.70 -23.86 17.62
CA VAL A 24 -5.25 -23.65 17.56
C VAL A 24 -4.76 -23.34 18.96
N ARG A 25 -3.75 -24.07 19.42
CA ARG A 25 -3.14 -23.84 20.73
C ARG A 25 -2.19 -22.63 20.64
N PRO A 26 -2.11 -21.77 21.67
CA PRO A 26 -1.21 -20.60 21.66
C PRO A 26 0.24 -20.93 21.29
N GLU A 27 0.70 -22.14 21.61
CA GLU A 27 2.04 -22.65 21.35
C GLU A 27 2.27 -23.04 19.87
N GLU A 28 1.21 -23.20 19.08
CA GLU A 28 1.27 -23.49 17.62
C GLU A 28 1.34 -22.21 16.78
N ILE A 29 1.26 -21.04 17.43
CA ILE A 29 1.45 -19.73 16.80
C ILE A 29 2.95 -19.42 16.89
N HIS A 30 3.73 -19.94 15.93
CA HIS A 30 5.10 -19.49 15.76
C HIS A 30 5.07 -18.04 15.26
N THR A 31 5.18 -17.08 16.18
CA THR A 31 5.55 -15.71 15.86
C THR A 31 7.06 -15.69 15.72
N ASP A 32 7.55 -15.91 14.50
CA ASP A 32 8.94 -15.58 14.19
C ASP A 32 9.10 -14.07 14.32
N GLU A 33 9.55 -13.63 15.51
CA GLU A 33 9.99 -12.26 15.76
C GLU A 33 11.30 -12.05 15.00
N LYS A 34 11.20 -11.86 13.68
CA LYS A 34 12.36 -11.50 12.87
C LYS A 34 12.63 -10.01 13.06
N GLU A 35 13.65 -9.77 13.87
CA GLU A 35 14.45 -8.56 13.99
C GLU A 35 14.42 -7.74 12.69
N VAL A 36 13.79 -6.57 12.72
CA VAL A 36 13.71 -5.68 11.56
C VAL A 36 15.00 -4.87 11.50
N THR A 37 16.02 -5.50 10.93
CA THR A 37 17.11 -4.81 10.23
C THR A 37 16.50 -3.72 9.33
N GLU A 38 17.13 -2.55 9.29
CA GLU A 38 16.77 -1.40 8.46
C GLU A 38 16.10 -1.85 7.15
N LYS A 39 14.79 -1.58 7.02
CA LYS A 39 13.99 -2.06 5.89
C LYS A 39 14.42 -1.31 4.64
N GLU A 40 15.33 -1.91 3.90
CA GLU A 40 15.38 -1.68 2.47
C GLU A 40 13.97 -1.93 1.91
N VAL A 41 13.40 -0.97 1.18
CA VAL A 41 12.07 -1.13 0.56
C VAL A 41 12.19 -2.17 -0.55
N THR A 42 12.10 -3.43 -0.16
CA THR A 42 12.28 -4.57 -1.06
C THR A 42 11.00 -4.81 -1.83
N LEU A 43 11.11 -4.80 -3.16
CA LEU A 43 10.02 -5.15 -4.04
C LEU A 43 9.57 -6.60 -3.78
N HIS A 44 8.28 -6.80 -3.53
CA HIS A 44 7.73 -8.13 -3.28
C HIS A 44 7.15 -8.73 -4.57
N LEU A 45 7.87 -9.72 -5.13
CA LEU A 45 7.47 -10.51 -6.30
C LEU A 45 6.69 -11.76 -5.90
N LEU A 46 5.66 -12.09 -6.66
CA LEU A 46 4.99 -13.38 -6.58
C LEU A 46 5.84 -14.48 -7.25
N PRO A 47 5.62 -15.77 -6.90
CA PRO A 47 6.28 -16.87 -7.60
C PRO A 47 6.04 -16.81 -9.12
N GLY A 48 7.11 -16.67 -9.90
CA GLY A 48 7.07 -16.57 -11.36
C GLY A 48 6.89 -15.16 -11.92
N GLU A 49 6.67 -14.15 -11.08
CA GLU A 49 6.62 -12.75 -11.49
C GLU A 49 8.02 -12.25 -11.86
N GLN A 50 8.14 -11.54 -12.98
CA GLN A 50 9.41 -11.06 -13.50
C GLN A 50 9.48 -9.54 -13.59
N LEU A 51 10.59 -8.98 -13.13
CA LEU A 51 10.94 -7.58 -13.34
C LEU A 51 11.18 -7.31 -14.83
N LEU A 52 10.44 -6.35 -15.40
CA LEU A 52 10.62 -5.94 -16.79
C LEU A 52 11.45 -4.67 -16.91
N CYS A 53 11.12 -3.66 -16.10
CA CYS A 53 11.86 -2.41 -16.06
C CYS A 53 11.64 -1.65 -14.77
N GLU A 54 12.55 -0.73 -14.48
CA GLU A 54 12.44 0.19 -13.35
C GLU A 54 12.94 1.58 -13.74
N ALA A 55 12.45 2.58 -13.01
CA ALA A 55 12.95 3.94 -13.05
C ALA A 55 13.14 4.43 -11.61
N SER A 56 14.33 4.93 -11.32
CA SER A 56 14.68 5.49 -10.01
C SER A 56 14.46 7.00 -9.98
N THR A 57 14.42 7.59 -8.79
CA THR A 57 14.25 9.05 -8.58
C THR A 57 12.96 9.64 -9.17
N VAL A 58 11.92 8.81 -9.25
CA VAL A 58 10.58 9.17 -9.72
C VAL A 58 9.84 9.90 -8.61
N LEU A 59 9.20 11.02 -8.93
CA LEU A 59 8.34 11.74 -7.98
C LEU A 59 6.89 11.32 -8.19
N LYS A 60 6.27 10.64 -7.23
CA LYS A 60 4.82 10.42 -7.19
C LYS A 60 4.15 11.64 -6.55
N TYR A 61 3.27 12.32 -7.28
CA TYR A 61 2.53 13.45 -6.72
C TYR A 61 1.46 12.97 -5.72
N VAL A 62 1.35 13.66 -4.59
CA VAL A 62 0.23 13.51 -3.67
C VAL A 62 -0.86 14.48 -4.12
N GLN A 63 -2.08 13.99 -4.29
CA GLN A 63 -3.22 14.81 -4.69
C GLN A 63 -3.77 15.50 -3.44
N GLU A 64 -3.09 16.56 -3.00
CA GLU A 64 -3.55 17.43 -1.92
C GLU A 64 -3.64 18.86 -2.44
N ASP A 65 -4.78 19.52 -2.22
CA ASP A 65 -5.14 20.77 -2.86
C ASP A 65 -4.08 21.85 -2.60
N SER A 66 -3.51 22.39 -3.69
CA SER A 66 -2.65 23.59 -3.79
C SER A 66 -1.13 23.49 -3.56
N CYS A 67 -0.56 22.33 -3.19
CA CYS A 67 0.91 22.19 -3.10
C CYS A 67 1.40 21.04 -4.00
N GLN A 68 2.33 21.31 -4.93
CA GLN A 68 2.99 20.27 -5.72
C GLN A 68 3.99 19.47 -4.84
N ARG A 69 3.48 18.80 -3.82
CA ARG A 69 4.24 17.87 -2.98
C ARG A 69 4.12 16.46 -3.55
N GLY A 70 5.17 15.70 -3.36
CA GLY A 70 5.23 14.32 -3.82
C GLY A 70 6.27 13.53 -3.04
N VAL A 71 6.21 12.22 -3.24
CA VAL A 71 7.13 11.26 -2.65
C VAL A 71 8.12 10.84 -3.72
N TYR A 72 9.42 10.96 -3.45
CA TYR A 72 10.42 10.36 -4.33
C TYR A 72 10.52 8.86 -4.09
N GLY A 73 10.90 8.13 -5.12
CA GLY A 73 11.08 6.70 -5.01
C GLY A 73 11.39 6.04 -6.34
N ARG A 74 11.12 4.73 -6.41
CA ARG A 74 11.30 3.90 -7.60
C ARG A 74 9.96 3.45 -8.15
N LEU A 75 9.78 3.63 -9.46
CA LEU A 75 8.65 3.07 -10.20
C LEU A 75 9.12 1.80 -10.90
N VAL A 76 8.46 0.69 -10.61
CA VAL A 76 8.84 -0.63 -11.12
C VAL A 76 7.69 -1.25 -11.89
N CYS A 77 8.01 -1.87 -13.02
CA CYS A 77 7.07 -2.61 -13.84
C CYS A 77 7.51 -4.08 -13.91
N THR A 78 6.59 -4.97 -13.56
CA THR A 78 6.72 -6.42 -13.72
C THR A 78 5.80 -6.90 -14.83
N ASP A 79 5.81 -8.19 -15.13
CA ASP A 79 4.82 -8.84 -15.99
C ASP A 79 3.42 -8.98 -15.34
N PHE A 80 3.26 -8.55 -14.09
CA PHE A 80 2.01 -8.64 -13.33
C PHE A 80 1.45 -7.28 -12.88
N LYS A 81 2.30 -6.34 -12.44
CA LYS A 81 1.90 -5.07 -11.84
C LYS A 81 2.90 -3.95 -12.08
N ILE A 82 2.43 -2.73 -11.82
CA ILE A 82 3.25 -1.53 -11.65
C ILE A 82 3.28 -1.23 -10.15
N SER A 83 4.46 -1.09 -9.58
CA SER A 83 4.69 -0.82 -8.16
C SER A 83 5.44 0.48 -7.98
N PHE A 84 4.98 1.34 -7.06
CA PHE A 84 5.76 2.50 -6.63
C PHE A 84 6.27 2.29 -5.21
N LEU A 85 7.60 2.26 -5.08
CA LEU A 85 8.34 2.12 -3.83
C LEU A 85 8.83 3.50 -3.42
N GLY A 86 8.23 4.11 -2.40
CA GLY A 86 8.64 5.43 -1.90
C GLY A 86 9.92 5.33 -1.06
N ASP A 87 10.74 6.37 -1.09
CA ASP A 87 11.88 6.54 -0.18
C ASP A 87 11.29 6.88 1.21
N GLU A 88 11.61 6.07 2.22
CA GLU A 88 10.86 5.82 3.48
C GLU A 88 10.57 7.02 4.41
N ASP A 89 10.85 8.27 4.05
CA ASP A 89 10.65 9.44 4.92
C ASP A 89 9.31 10.15 4.76
N SER A 90 8.47 9.70 3.83
CA SER A 90 7.14 10.28 3.60
C SER A 90 6.01 9.28 3.85
N ALA A 91 6.21 8.36 4.81
CA ALA A 91 5.09 7.84 5.56
C ALA A 91 4.47 9.01 6.36
N LEU A 92 3.76 9.89 5.64
CA LEU A 92 2.53 10.42 6.18
C LEU A 92 1.64 9.20 6.40
N ASP A 93 1.87 8.59 7.55
CA ASP A 93 0.90 7.85 8.33
C ASP A 93 -0.27 8.80 8.58
N ASN A 94 -1.02 9.09 7.51
CA ASN A 94 -2.29 9.78 7.60
C ASN A 94 -3.27 8.73 8.12
N GLY A 95 -3.22 8.56 9.44
CA GLY A 95 -4.32 8.17 10.30
C GLY A 95 -5.15 6.99 9.82
N GLY A 96 -4.74 5.80 10.25
CA GLY A 96 -5.59 4.62 10.26
C GLY A 96 -5.00 3.52 9.41
N GLU A 97 -4.39 2.55 10.07
CA GLU A 97 -4.12 1.26 9.47
C GLU A 97 -5.43 0.72 8.88
N ALA A 98 -5.59 0.84 7.56
CA ALA A 98 -6.76 0.31 6.89
C ALA A 98 -6.86 -1.18 7.28
N GLN A 99 -7.91 -1.56 8.02
CA GLN A 99 -8.08 -2.92 8.53
C GLN A 99 -8.18 -3.96 7.39
N PHE A 100 -8.41 -3.50 6.17
CA PHE A 100 -8.46 -4.30 4.96
C PHE A 100 -7.35 -3.84 4.00
N LYS A 101 -6.20 -4.51 4.07
CA LYS A 101 -5.12 -4.39 3.09
C LYS A 101 -5.03 -5.68 2.29
N ASN A 102 -4.86 -5.56 0.98
CA ASN A 102 -4.61 -6.71 0.13
C ASN A 102 -3.21 -7.26 0.47
N LYS A 103 -3.12 -8.55 0.79
CA LYS A 103 -1.84 -9.20 1.15
C LYS A 103 -0.93 -9.44 -0.06
N ILE A 104 -1.48 -9.36 -1.26
CA ILE A 104 -0.81 -9.65 -2.54
C ILE A 104 -0.46 -8.33 -3.27
N ILE A 105 -1.37 -7.35 -3.23
CA ILE A 105 -1.24 -6.06 -3.91
C ILE A 105 -0.99 -4.97 -2.86
N GLY A 106 0.19 -4.36 -2.91
CA GLY A 106 0.54 -3.25 -2.03
C GLY A 106 -0.33 -2.01 -2.27
N VAL A 107 -0.31 -1.08 -1.31
CA VAL A 107 -1.11 0.17 -1.37
C VAL A 107 -0.80 1.00 -2.63
N ASN A 108 0.45 0.95 -3.09
CA ASN A 108 0.93 1.66 -4.26
C ASN A 108 1.03 0.79 -5.52
N ASP A 109 0.56 -0.46 -5.46
CA ASP A 109 0.58 -1.38 -6.59
C ASP A 109 -0.66 -1.18 -7.47
N VAL A 110 -0.44 -1.30 -8.78
CA VAL A 110 -1.47 -1.32 -9.82
C VAL A 110 -1.26 -2.56 -10.66
N PRO A 111 -2.09 -3.61 -10.50
CA PRO A 111 -2.06 -4.75 -11.41
C PRO A 111 -2.23 -4.29 -12.86
N LEU A 112 -1.52 -4.91 -13.80
CA LEU A 112 -1.58 -4.48 -15.21
C LEU A 112 -3.00 -4.55 -15.79
N HIS A 113 -3.82 -5.50 -15.34
CA HIS A 113 -5.22 -5.62 -15.76
C HIS A 113 -6.12 -4.47 -15.28
N CYS A 114 -5.72 -3.78 -14.21
CA CYS A 114 -6.40 -2.61 -13.67
C CYS A 114 -6.02 -1.31 -14.38
N VAL A 115 -4.98 -1.31 -15.22
CA VAL A 115 -4.64 -0.13 -16.02
C VAL A 115 -5.72 0.07 -17.08
N ASP A 116 -6.29 1.27 -17.12
CA ASP A 116 -7.23 1.68 -18.17
C ASP A 116 -6.46 2.37 -19.31
N GLN A 117 -5.80 3.49 -19.00
CA GLN A 117 -5.09 4.30 -19.98
C GLN A 117 -3.81 4.90 -19.40
N ILE A 118 -2.77 5.00 -20.22
CA ILE A 118 -1.49 5.60 -19.84
C ILE A 118 -1.24 6.83 -20.72
N TYR A 119 -0.89 7.94 -20.08
CA TYR A 119 -0.58 9.21 -20.74
C TYR A 119 0.82 9.68 -20.38
N GLY A 120 1.50 10.28 -21.35
CA GLY A 120 2.74 11.01 -21.17
C GLY A 120 2.51 12.50 -21.37
N VAL A 121 3.15 13.32 -20.53
CA VAL A 121 3.23 14.77 -20.73
C VAL A 121 4.59 15.08 -21.34
N PHE A 122 4.57 15.70 -22.52
CA PHE A 122 5.75 16.15 -23.26
C PHE A 122 5.64 17.64 -23.47
N ASP A 123 6.59 18.42 -22.97
CA ASP A 123 6.61 19.88 -23.14
C ASP A 123 5.21 20.47 -22.81
N GLU A 124 4.68 20.10 -21.63
CA GLU A 124 3.34 20.44 -21.11
C GLU A 124 2.12 19.84 -21.85
N LYS A 125 2.32 19.12 -22.95
CA LYS A 125 1.22 18.49 -23.71
C LYS A 125 0.98 17.04 -23.28
N LYS A 126 -0.18 16.77 -22.70
CA LYS A 126 -0.65 15.42 -22.36
C LYS A 126 -1.06 14.66 -23.64
N LYS A 127 -0.49 13.47 -23.86
CA LYS A 127 -0.80 12.56 -24.98
C LYS A 127 -0.90 11.11 -24.50
N PRO A 128 -1.81 10.29 -25.05
CA PRO A 128 -1.83 8.87 -24.74
C PRO A 128 -0.56 8.18 -25.25
N LEU A 129 -0.06 7.20 -24.51
CA LEU A 129 1.14 6.43 -24.87
C LEU A 129 0.74 5.09 -25.49
N PHE A 130 1.38 4.74 -26.60
CA PHE A 130 1.17 3.48 -27.30
C PHE A 130 2.50 2.96 -27.85
N GLY A 131 2.72 1.65 -27.74
CA GLY A 131 3.87 0.97 -28.32
C GLY A 131 5.21 1.51 -27.82
N GLN A 132 6.25 1.35 -28.64
CA GLN A 132 7.60 1.78 -28.31
C GLN A 132 7.75 3.30 -28.52
N LEU A 133 8.22 4.00 -27.49
CA LEU A 133 8.37 5.45 -27.51
C LEU A 133 9.76 5.85 -28.02
N LYS A 134 9.82 6.90 -28.85
CA LYS A 134 11.09 7.51 -29.31
C LYS A 134 11.70 8.47 -28.29
N LYS A 135 10.85 9.13 -27.49
CA LYS A 135 11.21 10.03 -26.39
C LYS A 135 10.37 9.62 -25.19
N TYR A 136 10.96 9.58 -24.01
CA TYR A 136 10.23 9.35 -22.77
C TYR A 136 9.57 10.65 -22.28
N PRO A 137 8.36 10.58 -21.71
CA PRO A 137 7.67 11.76 -21.20
C PRO A 137 8.33 12.28 -19.92
N GLU A 138 8.16 13.57 -19.65
CA GLU A 138 8.59 14.17 -18.37
C GLU A 138 7.65 13.77 -17.23
N LYS A 139 6.36 13.59 -17.54
CA LYS A 139 5.37 13.13 -16.56
C LYS A 139 4.58 11.95 -17.12
N LEU A 140 4.33 10.96 -16.28
CA LEU A 140 3.49 9.80 -16.58
C LEU A 140 2.19 9.92 -15.77
N VAL A 141 1.05 9.70 -16.42
CA VAL A 141 -0.25 9.66 -15.78
C VAL A 141 -0.90 8.32 -16.08
N ILE A 142 -1.22 7.56 -15.04
CA ILE A 142 -1.85 6.23 -15.14
C ILE A 142 -3.28 6.36 -14.65
N HIS A 143 -4.23 6.17 -15.56
CA HIS A 143 -5.65 6.04 -15.23
C HIS A 143 -5.93 4.55 -14.98
N CYS A 144 -6.56 4.26 -13.85
CA CYS A 144 -6.91 2.91 -13.44
C CYS A 144 -8.42 2.69 -13.54
N LYS A 145 -8.83 1.44 -13.78
CA LYS A 145 -10.24 1.02 -13.84
C LYS A 145 -10.97 1.14 -12.50
N ASP A 146 -10.22 1.19 -11.40
CA ASP A 146 -10.72 1.41 -10.04
C ASP A 146 -10.82 2.90 -9.67
N LEU A 147 -10.88 3.78 -10.67
CA LEU A 147 -11.01 5.24 -10.57
C LEU A 147 -9.77 5.97 -10.00
N ARG A 148 -8.69 5.25 -9.68
CA ARG A 148 -7.43 5.89 -9.30
C ARG A 148 -6.79 6.59 -10.51
N VAL A 149 -6.21 7.76 -10.27
CA VAL A 149 -5.33 8.44 -11.22
C VAL A 149 -4.00 8.70 -10.53
N LEU A 150 -2.94 8.08 -11.04
CA LEU A 150 -1.59 8.21 -10.48
C LEU A 150 -0.76 9.14 -11.36
N HIS A 151 -0.10 10.11 -10.72
CA HIS A 151 0.73 11.10 -11.39
C HIS A 151 2.19 10.92 -10.95
N PHE A 152 3.07 10.76 -11.92
CA PHE A 152 4.51 10.62 -11.70
C PHE A 152 5.28 11.63 -12.53
N CYS A 153 6.32 12.24 -11.95
CA CYS A 153 7.36 12.95 -12.69
C CYS A 153 8.55 12.01 -12.88
N LEU A 154 8.93 11.79 -14.12
CA LEU A 154 10.10 11.01 -14.51
C LEU A 154 11.25 12.00 -14.65
N ARG A 155 12.21 11.99 -13.71
CA ARG A 155 13.48 12.67 -13.94
C ARG A 155 14.25 11.85 -14.96
N SER A 156 14.61 12.46 -16.09
CA SER A 156 15.44 11.80 -17.10
C SER A 156 16.83 11.61 -16.49
N SER A 157 17.17 10.39 -16.05
CA SER A 157 18.56 10.00 -15.92
C SER A 157 19.09 9.85 -17.35
N VAL A 158 20.04 10.70 -17.72
CA VAL A 158 20.84 10.48 -18.93
C VAL A 158 21.52 9.12 -18.74
N ALA A 159 21.12 8.12 -19.53
CA ALA A 159 21.87 6.87 -19.67
C ALA A 159 23.01 7.10 -20.67
#